data_AF-A0A7W1RF60-F1
#
_entry.id   AF-A0A7W1RF60-F1
#
_cell.length_a   1.000
_cell.length_b   1.000
_cell.length_c   1.000
_cell.angle_alpha   90.00
_cell.angle_beta   90.00
_cell.angle_gamma   90.00
#
_symmetry.space_group_name_H-M   'P 1'
#
loop_
_entity.id
_entity.type
_entity.pdbx_description
1 polymer ?
#
loop_
_entity_poly.entity_id
_entity_poly.type
_entity_poly.pdbx_seq_one_letter_code
_entity_poly.pdbx_strand_id
1 'polypeptide(L)'
;MTDEHNHPFYGHDIIRRNEQQYIQQLLSKYQHEPVSDELKKKVWDDLQREKHLGRVTIPFRLGVRRDPYGKFPDVIEVILDTKV
;
A
#
# COMPACT_ATOMS: atom_id res chain seq x y z
N MET A 1 -19.26 1.69 36.10
CA MET A 1 -17.89 1.74 36.64
C MET A 1 -17.06 0.92 35.65
N THR A 2 -16.72 1.41 34.44
CA THR A 2 -15.71 2.46 34.11
C THR A 2 -14.46 2.27 35.00
N ASP A 3 -13.26 2.00 34.51
CA ASP A 3 -12.69 2.22 33.18
C ASP A 3 -11.43 1.35 32.93
N GLU A 4 -11.16 1.13 31.65
CA GLU A 4 -9.85 0.96 31.00
C GLU A 4 -8.90 -0.15 31.45
N HIS A 5 -9.14 -1.34 30.92
CA HIS A 5 -8.05 -2.24 30.48
C HIS A 5 -7.26 -1.54 29.37
N ASN A 6 -6.32 -0.69 29.76
CA ASN A 6 -5.40 0.01 28.86
C ASN A 6 -4.35 -1.01 28.37
N HIS A 7 -4.76 -1.88 27.43
CA HIS A 7 -3.82 -2.62 26.61
C HIS A 7 -3.25 -1.63 25.59
N PRO A 8 -1.96 -1.25 25.67
CA PRO A 8 -1.32 -0.56 24.56
C PRO A 8 -1.41 -1.49 23.35
N PHE A 9 -2.31 -1.17 22.43
CA PHE A 9 -2.66 -2.01 21.29
C PHE A 9 -1.39 -2.33 20.48
N TYR A 10 -0.91 -3.56 20.64
CA TYR A 10 -0.07 -4.36 19.77
C TYR A 10 0.64 -3.63 18.61
N GLY A 11 1.94 -3.35 18.77
CA GLY A 11 2.99 -3.55 17.75
C GLY A 11 2.90 -2.83 16.41
N HIS A 12 1.87 -2.05 16.14
CA HIS A 12 1.68 -1.31 14.90
C HIS A 12 1.62 0.17 15.22
N ASP A 13 2.65 0.90 14.81
CA ASP A 13 2.62 2.36 14.70
C ASP A 13 1.32 2.77 14.00
N ILE A 14 0.46 3.50 14.70
CA ILE A 14 -0.82 4.01 14.19
C ILE A 14 -0.60 4.82 12.89
N ILE A 15 0.59 5.40 12.72
CA ILE A 15 1.05 6.06 11.50
C ILE A 15 1.06 5.10 10.30
N ARG A 16 1.58 3.87 10.48
CA ARG A 16 1.70 2.86 9.42
C ARG A 16 0.34 2.36 8.94
N ARG A 17 -0.64 2.22 9.84
CA ARG A 17 -2.00 1.78 9.49
C ARG A 17 -2.71 2.84 8.65
N ASN A 18 -2.51 4.11 8.96
CA ASN A 18 -3.09 5.23 8.21
C ASN A 18 -2.46 5.35 6.82
N GLU A 19 -1.13 5.24 6.69
CA GLU A 19 -0.45 5.27 5.39
C GLU A 19 -0.82 4.06 4.52
N GLN A 20 -0.93 2.86 5.11
CA GLN A 20 -1.37 1.68 4.37
C GLN A 20 -2.79 1.85 3.83
N GLN A 21 -3.73 2.35 4.66
CA GLN A 21 -5.10 2.63 4.22
C GLN A 21 -5.12 3.72 3.14
N TYR A 22 -4.30 4.76 3.28
CA TYR A 22 -4.19 5.83 2.31
C TYR A 22 -3.70 5.31 0.95
N ILE A 23 -2.62 4.52 0.93
CA ILE A 23 -2.10 3.89 -0.29
C ILE A 23 -3.15 2.97 -0.90
N GLN A 24 -3.86 2.18 -0.09
CA GLN A 24 -4.94 1.32 -0.58
C GLN A 24 -6.08 2.12 -1.24
N GLN A 25 -6.47 3.28 -0.66
CA GLN A 25 -7.46 4.18 -1.26
C GLN A 25 -6.93 4.87 -2.52
N LEU A 26 -5.66 5.29 -2.54
CA LEU A 26 -5.04 5.90 -3.72
C LEU A 26 -5.05 4.93 -4.91
N LEU A 27 -4.79 3.66 -4.63
CA LEU A 27 -4.66 2.61 -5.66
C LEU A 27 -5.98 1.91 -5.98
N SER A 28 -7.05 2.13 -5.21
CA SER A 28 -8.36 1.52 -5.49
C SER A 28 -8.89 1.88 -6.87
N LYS A 29 -8.54 3.08 -7.36
CA LYS A 29 -8.87 3.54 -8.73
C LYS A 29 -8.25 2.70 -9.85
N TYR A 30 -7.21 1.93 -9.55
CA TYR A 30 -6.49 1.08 -10.51
C TYR A 30 -6.86 -0.40 -10.41
N GLN A 31 -7.73 -0.79 -9.46
CA GLN A 31 -8.06 -2.21 -9.20
C GLN A 31 -8.74 -2.95 -10.36
N HIS A 32 -9.29 -2.22 -11.33
CA HIS A 32 -9.98 -2.78 -12.49
C HIS A 32 -9.14 -2.75 -13.77
N GLU A 33 -7.94 -2.17 -13.73
CA GLU A 33 -7.07 -2.10 -14.91
C GLU A 33 -6.16 -3.35 -15.00
N PRO A 34 -5.97 -3.92 -16.21
CA PRO A 34 -5.02 -5.00 -16.40
C PRO A 34 -3.59 -4.50 -16.17
N VAL A 35 -2.73 -5.35 -15.63
CA VAL A 35 -1.34 -4.99 -15.36
C VAL A 35 -0.60 -4.77 -16.67
N SER A 36 -0.28 -3.50 -16.92
CA SER A 36 0.56 -3.05 -18.03
C SER A 36 1.75 -2.26 -17.50
N ASP A 37 2.79 -2.09 -18.32
CA ASP A 37 3.93 -1.25 -17.92
C ASP A 37 3.54 0.23 -17.77
N GLU A 38 2.52 0.68 -18.51
CA GLU A 38 1.92 2.01 -18.32
C GLU A 38 1.25 2.15 -16.96
N LEU A 39 0.47 1.14 -16.54
CA LEU A 39 -0.19 1.15 -15.23
C LEU A 39 0.84 1.15 -14.09
N LYS A 40 1.90 0.34 -14.21
CA LYS A 40 2.99 0.32 -13.22
C LYS A 40 3.66 1.68 -13.09
N LYS A 41 3.93 2.36 -14.22
CA LYS A 41 4.50 3.71 -14.21
C LYS A 41 3.57 4.71 -13.54
N LYS A 42 2.27 4.72 -13.88
CA LYS A 42 1.28 5.59 -13.24
C LYS A 42 1.23 5.38 -11.72
N VAL A 43 1.14 4.13 -11.29
CA VAL A 43 1.14 3.78 -9.86
C VAL A 43 2.42 4.24 -9.16
N TRP A 44 3.57 4.06 -9.81
CA TRP A 44 4.86 4.52 -9.28
C TRP A 44 4.92 6.05 -9.15
N ASP A 45 4.53 6.77 -10.20
CA ASP A 45 4.56 8.24 -10.23
C ASP A 45 3.62 8.84 -9.19
N ASP A 46 2.42 8.27 -9.01
CA ASP A 46 1.49 8.68 -7.96
C ASP A 46 2.08 8.46 -6.56
N LEU A 47 2.66 7.28 -6.29
CA LEU A 47 3.28 7.01 -4.99
C LEU A 47 4.49 7.92 -4.73
N GLN A 48 5.32 8.18 -5.75
CA GLN A 48 6.44 9.11 -5.65
C GLN A 48 5.97 10.55 -5.40
N ARG A 49 4.87 10.96 -6.04
CA ARG A 49 4.25 12.27 -5.81
C ARG A 49 3.74 12.40 -4.39
N GLU A 50 2.99 11.41 -3.89
CA GLU A 50 2.49 11.42 -2.51
C GLU A 50 3.64 11.38 -1.49
N LYS A 51 4.75 10.72 -1.83
CA LYS A 51 5.99 10.77 -1.04
C LYS A 51 6.64 12.15 -1.05
N HIS A 52 6.71 12.81 -2.20
CA HIS A 52 7.21 14.18 -2.29
C HIS A 52 6.34 15.17 -1.51
N LEU A 53 5.03 14.93 -1.46
CA LEU A 53 4.07 15.70 -0.65
C LEU A 53 4.13 15.37 0.85
N GLY A 54 4.92 14.39 1.27
CA GLY A 54 5.04 13.98 2.67
C GLY A 54 3.87 13.16 3.21
N ARG A 55 2.95 12.70 2.35
CA ARG A 55 1.81 11.85 2.73
C ARG A 55 2.15 10.37 2.81
N VAL A 56 3.16 9.94 2.05
CA VAL A 56 3.76 8.60 2.12
C VAL A 56 5.22 8.75 2.50
N THR A 57 5.56 8.38 3.72
CA THR A 57 6.90 8.44 4.29
C THR A 57 7.57 7.07 4.32
N ILE A 58 6.77 5.99 4.37
CA ILE A 58 7.26 4.62 4.41
C ILE A 58 7.93 4.26 3.07
N PRO A 59 9.12 3.64 3.10
CA PRO A 59 9.74 3.08 1.91
C PRO A 59 8.83 2.01 1.28
N PHE A 60 8.67 2.07 -0.05
CA PHE A 60 7.84 1.11 -0.78
C PHE A 60 8.55 0.57 -2.02
N ARG A 61 8.11 -0.60 -2.46
CA ARG A 61 8.52 -1.24 -3.72
C ARG A 61 7.28 -1.71 -4.46
N LEU A 62 7.33 -1.66 -5.79
CA LEU A 62 6.30 -2.25 -6.63
C LEU A 62 6.71 -3.67 -7.03
N GLY A 63 5.80 -4.61 -6.85
CA GLY A 63 5.86 -5.97 -7.35
C GLY A 63 4.73 -6.22 -8.33
N VAL A 64 4.90 -7.28 -9.11
CA VAL A 64 3.82 -7.84 -9.92
C VAL A 64 3.60 -9.25 -9.42
N ARG A 65 2.40 -9.50 -8.90
CA ARG A 65 1.99 -10.84 -8.56
C ARG A 65 1.33 -11.47 -9.77
N ARG A 66 1.99 -12.49 -10.29
CA ARG A 66 1.48 -13.34 -11.35
C ARG A 66 0.83 -14.55 -10.72
N ASP A 67 -0.38 -14.88 -11.16
CA ASP A 67 -1.02 -16.11 -10.73
C ASP A 67 -0.41 -17.31 -11.49
N PRO A 68 0.23 -18.28 -10.79
CA PRO A 68 0.90 -19.41 -11.45
C PRO A 68 -0.07 -20.37 -12.14
N TYR A 69 -1.37 -20.31 -11.81
CA TYR A 69 -2.41 -21.13 -12.41
C TYR A 69 -3.17 -20.41 -13.53
N GLY A 70 -2.85 -19.13 -13.81
CA GLY A 70 -3.53 -18.32 -14.81
C GLY A 70 -5.03 -18.11 -14.54
N LYS A 71 -5.50 -18.35 -13.31
CA LYS A 71 -6.92 -18.21 -12.93
C LYS A 71 -7.31 -16.76 -12.67
N PHE A 72 -6.35 -15.92 -12.33
CA PHE A 72 -6.56 -14.52 -12.01
C PHE A 72 -5.65 -13.64 -12.87
N PRO A 73 -6.11 -12.43 -13.25
CA PRO A 73 -5.24 -11.48 -13.91
C PRO A 73 -4.05 -11.13 -13.00
N ASP A 74 -2.91 -10.83 -13.61
CA ASP A 74 -1.77 -10.25 -12.90
C ASP A 74 -2.24 -9.05 -12.08
N VAL A 75 -1.69 -8.86 -10.88
CA VAL A 75 -1.99 -7.72 -10.01
C VAL A 75 -0.71 -6.99 -9.61
N ILE A 76 -0.77 -5.66 -9.50
CA ILE A 76 0.32 -4.87 -8.94
C ILE A 76 0.23 -4.96 -7.41
N GLU A 77 1.32 -5.37 -6.79
CA GLU A 77 1.44 -5.36 -5.33
C GLU A 77 2.38 -4.25 -4.90
N VAL A 78 1.99 -3.50 -3.86
CA VAL A 78 2.85 -2.49 -3.23
C VAL A 78 3.36 -3.06 -1.93
N ILE A 79 4.66 -3.29 -1.87
CA ILE A 79 5.34 -3.85 -0.71
C ILE A 79 5.91 -2.68 0.07
N LEU A 80 5.38 -2.46 1.27
CA LEU A 80 5.90 -1.46 2.20
C LEU A 80 7.07 -2.08 2.98
N ASP A 81 8.27 -1.54 2.82
CA ASP A 81 9.47 -2.00 3.52
C ASP A 81 9.57 -1.25 4.84
N THR A 82 9.26 -1.94 5.92
CA THR A 82 9.20 -1.36 7.26
C THR A 82 10.45 -1.62 8.09
N LYS A 83 11.59 -1.96 7.47
CA LYS A 83 12.86 -2.07 8.21
C LYS A 83 13.40 -0.66 8.50
N VAL A 84 13.10 -0.19 9.70
CA VAL A 84 13.87 0.83 10.44
C VAL A 84 14.35 0.21 11.72
#